data_AF-A0A814LZ10-F1
#
_entry.id   AF-A0A814LZ10-F1
#
_cell.length_a   1.000
_cell.length_b   1.000
_cell.length_c   1.000
_cell.angle_alpha   90.00
_cell.angle_beta   90.00
_cell.angle_gamma   90.00
#
_symmetry.space_group_name_H-M   'P 1'
#
loop_
_entity.id
_entity.type
_entity.pdbx_description
1 polymer ?
#
loop_
_entity_poly.entity_id
_entity_poly.type
_entity_poly.pdbx_seq_one_letter_code
_entity_poly.pdbx_strand_id
1 'polypeptide(L)'
;MTQSTTDLYTSNMTNDEIELLKRLEDENRRIEYDLKSPASAIHNPIVNKRSPELHHKQGRADSISSDVSNLTIDSDGNFENEWIVWKKIVNNWSMYRKKNLTWIRDVIRFGVPIHFRSLLWQSITNVETSDVKDKYAEFMKMTSPCEKVIRRDISRTYPQYDFFKEKHGLGQESLFNVIKAYSLYDREVGYCQGIAFIVGLLLMHMPEEEAFAVLVSIMQDYKMRDMYKPDMFYLGLCVYQLECLIQENLPDLYRHFRSENIHTSMFASSWFITLFSNQLPLNLVCRTMDLFLSEGMEVIFRIGFALLEIHQTELMLLSMEDILKVTF
;
A
#
# COMPACT_ATOMS: atom_id res chain seq x y z
N MET A 1 27.01 26.90 -34.50
CA MET A 1 25.78 26.61 -35.26
C MET A 1 25.02 25.54 -34.49
N THR A 2 24.29 25.96 -33.46
CA THR A 2 23.41 25.08 -32.67
C THR A 2 22.00 25.28 -33.21
N GLN A 3 21.58 24.41 -34.13
CA GLN A 3 20.17 24.26 -34.47
C GLN A 3 19.44 23.80 -33.20
N SER A 4 18.49 24.60 -32.74
CA SER A 4 17.69 24.30 -31.54
C SER A 4 16.85 23.04 -31.76
N THR A 5 16.81 22.21 -30.73
CA THR A 5 16.10 20.93 -30.60
C THR A 5 14.57 21.03 -30.80
N THR A 6 14.04 22.22 -31.06
CA THR A 6 12.63 22.51 -31.32
C THR A 6 12.20 22.20 -32.77
N ASP A 7 13.13 22.16 -33.73
CA ASP A 7 12.79 21.96 -35.15
C ASP A 7 12.59 20.48 -35.56
N LEU A 8 12.84 19.53 -34.64
CA LEU A 8 12.76 18.10 -34.94
C LEU A 8 11.39 17.45 -34.59
N TYR A 9 10.54 18.14 -33.82
CA TYR A 9 9.26 17.58 -33.33
C TYR A 9 8.02 18.09 -34.08
N THR A 10 8.14 19.14 -34.89
CA THR A 10 7.02 19.75 -35.62
C THR A 10 6.78 19.13 -37.00
N SER A 11 7.65 18.24 -37.48
CA SER A 11 7.59 17.69 -38.84
C SER A 11 6.59 16.56 -39.06
N ASN A 12 5.92 16.07 -38.00
CA ASN A 12 4.92 14.99 -38.08
C ASN A 12 3.62 15.28 -37.30
N MET A 13 3.34 16.54 -36.95
CA MET A 13 2.12 16.91 -36.22
C MET A 13 1.01 17.33 -37.18
N THR A 14 -0.20 16.84 -36.93
CA THR A 14 -1.42 17.29 -37.62
C THR A 14 -1.71 18.75 -37.27
N ASN A 15 -2.44 19.46 -38.15
CA ASN A 15 -2.78 20.87 -37.92
C ASN A 15 -3.53 21.10 -36.59
N ASP A 16 -4.33 20.12 -36.16
CA ASP A 16 -5.08 20.18 -34.89
C ASP A 16 -4.13 20.08 -33.68
N GLU A 17 -3.08 19.27 -33.77
CA GLU A 17 -2.07 19.13 -32.72
C GLU A 17 -1.19 20.39 -32.61
N ILE A 18 -0.89 21.06 -33.73
CA ILE A 18 -0.16 22.34 -33.74
C ILE A 18 -1.00 23.44 -33.09
N GLU A 19 -2.30 23.49 -33.37
CA GLU A 19 -3.24 24.45 -32.78
C GLU A 19 -3.41 24.21 -31.27
N LEU A 20 -3.49 22.95 -30.85
CA LEU A 20 -3.55 22.58 -29.43
C LEU A 20 -2.28 22.98 -28.69
N LEU A 21 -1.10 22.77 -29.30
CA LEU A 21 0.18 23.16 -28.70
C LEU A 21 0.26 24.67 -28.47
N LYS A 22 -0.17 25.48 -29.45
CA LYS A 22 -0.21 26.95 -29.32
C LYS A 22 -1.10 27.41 -28.17
N ARG A 23 -2.28 26.78 -27.99
CA ARG A 23 -3.19 27.11 -26.88
C ARG A 23 -2.58 26.77 -25.52
N LEU A 24 -1.95 25.61 -25.40
CA LEU A 24 -1.27 25.18 -24.17
C LEU A 24 -0.10 26.11 -23.82
N GLU A 25 0.68 26.55 -24.80
CA GLU A 25 1.76 27.51 -24.59
C GLU A 25 1.26 28.89 -24.15
N ASP A 26 0.15 29.38 -24.73
CA ASP A 26 -0.47 30.65 -24.34
C ASP A 26 -1.04 30.61 -22.92
N GLU A 27 -1.65 29.49 -22.52
CA GLU A 27 -2.18 29.30 -21.18
C GLU A 27 -1.06 29.20 -20.13
N ASN A 28 0.03 28.49 -20.44
CA ASN A 28 1.24 28.45 -19.61
C ASN A 28 1.87 29.84 -19.43
N ARG A 29 1.92 30.67 -20.49
CA ARG A 29 2.40 32.06 -20.41
C ARG A 29 1.55 32.94 -19.48
N ARG A 30 0.22 32.74 -19.46
CA ARG A 30 -0.69 33.48 -18.56
C ARG A 30 -0.49 33.10 -17.09
N ILE A 31 -0.36 31.80 -16.81
CA ILE A 31 -0.09 31.29 -15.46
C ILE A 31 1.23 31.84 -14.94
N GLU A 32 2.28 31.87 -15.77
CA GLU A 32 3.56 32.45 -15.37
C GLU A 32 3.51 33.96 -15.11
N TYR A 33 2.66 34.69 -15.83
CA TYR A 33 2.48 36.13 -15.63
C TYR A 33 1.78 36.44 -14.29
N ASP A 34 0.74 35.68 -13.96
CA ASP A 34 0.00 35.84 -12.69
C ASP A 34 0.84 35.47 -11.46
N LEU A 35 1.79 34.54 -11.61
CA LEU A 35 2.72 34.15 -10.54
C LEU A 35 3.85 35.17 -10.32
N LYS A 36 4.12 36.08 -11.26
CA LYS A 36 5.28 36.99 -11.25
C LYS A 36 4.96 38.46 -10.94
N SER A 37 3.74 38.81 -10.55
CA SER A 37 3.36 40.20 -10.24
C SER A 37 3.31 40.50 -8.73
N PRO A 38 4.22 41.34 -8.18
CA PRO A 38 4.17 41.77 -6.78
C PRO A 38 3.87 43.28 -6.64
N ALA A 39 2.84 43.60 -5.84
CA ALA A 39 2.46 44.88 -5.18
C ALA A 39 0.99 45.26 -5.50
N SER A 40 0.13 45.65 -4.56
CA SER A 40 0.40 46.55 -3.43
C SER A 40 -0.65 46.41 -2.33
N ALA A 41 -0.19 46.53 -1.09
CA ALA A 41 -1.02 46.75 0.10
C ALA A 41 -1.20 48.26 0.37
N ILE A 42 -2.31 48.59 1.07
CA ILE A 42 -2.50 49.69 2.05
C ILE A 42 -3.06 51.08 1.62
N HIS A 43 -4.16 51.44 2.32
CA HIS A 43 -4.72 52.75 2.75
C HIS A 43 -5.70 53.57 1.87
N ASN A 44 -6.93 53.82 2.36
CA ASN A 44 -7.37 55.08 3.04
C ASN A 44 -8.88 55.08 3.49
N PRO A 45 -9.42 56.07 4.26
CA PRO A 45 -10.07 55.83 5.57
C PRO A 45 -11.58 56.19 5.74
N ILE A 46 -12.14 55.70 6.87
CA ILE A 46 -13.25 56.15 7.76
C ILE A 46 -14.36 57.06 7.19
N VAL A 47 -15.62 56.58 7.17
CA VAL A 47 -16.84 57.31 7.61
C VAL A 47 -17.90 56.34 8.20
N ASN A 48 -18.37 56.68 9.40
CA ASN A 48 -19.47 56.07 10.17
C ASN A 48 -20.79 55.85 9.41
N LYS A 49 -21.45 54.70 9.64
CA LYS A 49 -22.93 54.61 9.80
C LYS A 49 -23.38 53.24 10.36
N ARG A 50 -23.82 53.30 11.63
CA ARG A 50 -24.87 52.54 12.36
C ARG A 50 -25.14 51.08 11.97
N SER A 51 -25.05 50.21 12.99
CA SER A 51 -25.58 48.84 13.07
C SER A 51 -27.06 48.73 12.67
N PRO A 52 -27.49 47.54 12.20
CA PRO A 52 -28.17 46.62 13.12
C PRO A 52 -27.67 45.17 13.05
N GLU A 53 -27.80 44.50 14.19
CA GLU A 53 -27.45 43.11 14.47
C GLU A 53 -28.10 42.11 13.51
N LEU A 54 -27.33 41.13 13.02
CA LEU A 54 -27.83 39.88 12.43
C LEU A 54 -26.79 38.78 12.67
N HIS A 55 -27.24 37.70 13.32
CA HIS A 55 -26.48 36.54 13.78
C HIS A 55 -25.42 36.00 12.79
N HIS A 56 -24.15 35.96 13.22
CA HIS A 56 -23.11 35.20 12.55
C HIS A 56 -22.81 33.92 13.35
N LYS A 57 -23.21 32.76 12.79
CA LYS A 57 -22.70 31.45 13.21
C LYS A 57 -21.25 31.35 12.73
N GLN A 58 -20.31 31.51 13.66
CA GLN A 58 -18.90 31.23 13.43
C GLN A 58 -18.72 29.71 13.18
N GLY A 59 -18.37 29.34 11.95
CA GLY A 59 -17.97 27.99 11.58
C GLY A 59 -16.52 27.73 11.99
N ARG A 60 -16.38 26.91 13.03
CA ARG A 60 -15.18 26.29 13.62
C ARG A 60 -14.07 25.95 12.60
N ALA A 61 -12.98 26.70 12.62
CA ALA A 61 -11.69 26.30 12.02
C ALA A 61 -10.60 26.02 13.09
N ASP A 62 -10.85 26.36 14.36
CA ASP A 62 -9.84 26.32 15.43
C ASP A 62 -9.85 25.06 16.31
N SER A 63 -10.70 24.06 16.05
CA SER A 63 -10.87 22.92 16.98
C SER A 63 -9.98 21.70 16.70
N ILE A 64 -9.15 21.69 15.66
CA ILE A 64 -8.38 20.49 15.28
C ILE A 64 -6.96 20.51 15.89
N SER A 65 -6.37 21.70 16.07
CA SER A 65 -5.04 21.83 16.68
C SER A 65 -5.02 21.43 18.17
N SER A 66 -6.16 21.56 18.86
CA SER A 66 -6.32 21.19 20.27
C SER A 66 -6.54 19.69 20.51
N ASP A 67 -6.98 18.96 19.48
CA ASP A 67 -7.34 17.54 19.62
C ASP A 67 -6.13 16.60 19.55
N VAL A 68 -5.02 17.06 18.97
CA VAL A 68 -3.80 16.25 18.76
C VAL A 68 -2.81 16.39 19.93
N SER A 69 -2.84 17.51 20.66
CA SER A 69 -2.06 17.70 21.89
C SER A 69 -2.54 16.84 23.08
N ASN A 70 -3.68 16.15 22.93
CA ASN A 70 -4.28 15.29 23.95
C ASN A 70 -4.15 13.78 23.64
N LEU A 71 -3.26 13.39 22.73
CA LEU A 71 -2.83 11.99 22.64
C LEU A 71 -1.92 11.68 23.85
N THR A 72 -2.53 11.53 25.02
CA THR A 72 -1.88 11.00 26.20
C THR A 72 -1.66 9.51 25.98
N ILE A 73 -0.39 9.13 25.90
CA ILE A 73 0.03 7.74 25.95
C ILE A 73 0.01 7.35 27.44
N ASP A 74 -0.77 6.34 27.80
CA ASP A 74 -0.79 5.83 29.17
C ASP A 74 0.53 5.14 29.52
N SER A 75 0.68 4.72 30.78
CA SER A 75 1.91 4.06 31.26
C SER A 75 2.26 2.78 30.50
N ASP A 76 1.31 2.20 29.77
CA ASP A 76 1.44 0.94 29.03
C ASP A 76 1.67 1.18 27.53
N GLY A 77 1.77 2.44 27.09
CA GLY A 77 2.01 2.77 25.69
C GLY A 77 0.74 2.89 24.84
N ASN A 78 -0.46 2.82 25.42
CA ASN A 78 -1.72 2.91 24.70
C ASN A 78 -2.25 4.34 24.66
N PHE A 79 -2.96 4.70 23.58
CA PHE A 79 -3.65 5.99 23.53
C PHE A 79 -4.84 5.99 24.49
N GLU A 80 -4.87 6.91 25.45
CA GLU A 80 -6.11 7.22 26.17
C GLU A 80 -7.17 7.59 25.14
N ASN A 81 -8.29 6.85 25.11
CA ASN A 81 -9.36 6.97 24.11
C ASN A 81 -9.01 6.50 22.67
N GLU A 82 -8.14 5.50 22.51
CA GLU A 82 -7.77 4.87 21.22
C GLU A 82 -8.97 4.65 20.28
N TRP A 83 -10.08 4.10 20.80
CA TRP A 83 -11.29 3.87 20.02
C TRP A 83 -11.89 5.15 19.42
N ILE A 84 -11.93 6.24 20.19
CA ILE A 84 -12.49 7.52 19.75
C ILE A 84 -11.62 8.12 18.64
N VAL A 85 -10.29 8.04 18.81
CA VAL A 85 -9.32 8.51 17.81
C VAL A 85 -9.49 7.76 16.50
N TRP A 86 -9.47 6.43 16.53
CA TRP A 86 -9.60 5.61 15.33
C TRP A 86 -10.97 5.75 14.66
N LYS A 87 -12.06 5.86 15.43
CA LYS A 87 -13.39 6.15 14.88
C LYS A 87 -13.43 7.49 14.15
N LYS A 88 -12.76 8.52 14.68
CA LYS A 88 -12.68 9.83 14.01
C LYS A 88 -11.84 9.76 12.73
N ILE A 89 -10.72 9.03 12.77
CA ILE A 89 -9.83 8.82 11.63
C ILE A 89 -10.58 8.17 10.47
N VAL A 90 -11.19 7.00 10.68
CA VAL A 90 -11.86 6.25 9.59
C VAL A 90 -13.04 7.04 9.01
N ASN A 91 -13.83 7.71 9.84
CA ASN A 91 -14.97 8.52 9.38
C ASN A 91 -14.57 9.78 8.60
N ASN A 92 -13.32 10.25 8.76
CA ASN A 92 -12.82 11.46 8.11
C ASN A 92 -11.54 11.19 7.33
N TRP A 93 -11.38 9.96 6.80
CA TRP A 93 -10.13 9.50 6.21
C TRP A 93 -9.62 10.42 5.10
N SER A 94 -10.50 10.85 4.19
CA SER A 94 -10.17 11.74 3.08
C SER A 94 -9.57 13.08 3.53
N MET A 95 -9.99 13.60 4.69
CA MET A 95 -9.44 14.81 5.30
C MET A 95 -8.04 14.55 5.85
N TYR A 96 -7.88 13.51 6.68
CA TYR A 96 -6.60 13.16 7.30
C TYR A 96 -5.54 12.80 6.26
N ARG A 97 -5.90 12.04 5.22
CA ARG A 97 -4.99 11.69 4.12
C ARG A 97 -4.48 12.91 3.37
N LYS A 98 -5.32 13.95 3.19
CA LYS A 98 -4.95 15.17 2.44
C LYS A 98 -4.18 16.19 3.29
N LYS A 99 -4.55 16.37 4.56
CA LYS A 99 -4.04 17.46 5.40
C LYS A 99 -3.02 17.03 6.47
N ASN A 100 -2.97 15.75 6.83
CA ASN A 100 -2.22 15.24 7.97
C ASN A 100 -1.49 13.92 7.65
N LEU A 101 -0.95 13.78 6.42
CA LEU A 101 -0.39 12.52 5.93
C LEU A 101 0.77 11.98 6.79
N THR A 102 1.65 12.85 7.28
CA THR A 102 2.77 12.44 8.15
C THR A 102 2.26 11.93 9.50
N TRP A 103 1.38 12.71 10.14
CA TRP A 103 0.78 12.35 11.41
C TRP A 103 0.00 11.03 11.34
N ILE A 104 -0.81 10.81 10.30
CA ILE A 104 -1.58 9.57 10.18
C ILE A 104 -0.66 8.36 9.96
N ARG A 105 0.46 8.53 9.24
CA ARG A 105 1.48 7.48 9.12
C ARG A 105 2.07 7.11 10.47
N ASP A 106 2.38 8.10 11.31
CA ASP A 106 2.89 7.86 12.66
C ASP A 106 1.87 7.13 13.55
N VAL A 107 0.60 7.53 13.50
CA VAL A 107 -0.48 6.83 14.20
C VAL A 107 -0.61 5.37 13.72
N ILE A 108 -0.52 5.11 12.41
CA ILE A 108 -0.54 3.75 11.86
C ILE A 108 0.69 2.95 12.33
N ARG A 109 1.87 3.58 12.45
CA ARG A 109 3.10 2.96 12.98
C ARG A 109 3.00 2.58 14.46
N PHE A 110 2.27 3.35 15.27
CA PHE A 110 2.01 2.98 16.66
C PHE A 110 1.13 1.73 16.77
N GLY A 111 0.08 1.62 15.96
CA GLY A 111 -0.80 0.46 16.03
C GLY A 111 -2.18 0.72 15.46
N VAL A 112 -2.65 -0.17 14.60
CA VAL A 112 -4.07 -0.19 14.19
C VAL A 112 -4.80 -1.27 15.00
N PRO A 113 -5.84 -0.91 15.77
CA PRO A 113 -6.64 -1.88 16.48
C PRO A 113 -7.37 -2.79 15.52
N ILE A 114 -7.52 -4.06 15.89
CA ILE A 114 -8.06 -5.10 15.00
C ILE A 114 -9.42 -4.75 14.40
N HIS A 115 -10.31 -4.13 15.19
CA HIS A 115 -11.66 -3.74 14.78
C HIS A 115 -11.68 -2.63 13.71
N PHE A 116 -10.61 -1.83 13.62
CA PHE A 116 -10.52 -0.74 12.64
C PHE A 116 -9.75 -1.11 11.37
N ARG A 117 -9.01 -2.23 11.35
CA ARG A 117 -8.23 -2.64 10.17
C ARG A 117 -9.07 -2.76 8.91
N SER A 118 -10.22 -3.42 9.01
CA SER A 118 -11.13 -3.60 7.86
C SER A 118 -11.52 -2.26 7.24
N LEU A 119 -11.94 -1.30 8.07
CA LEU A 119 -12.34 0.04 7.63
C LEU A 119 -11.14 0.84 7.10
N LEU A 120 -10.01 0.78 7.81
CA LEU A 120 -8.82 1.51 7.45
C LEU A 120 -8.22 1.02 6.12
N TRP A 121 -8.10 -0.29 5.91
CA TRP A 121 -7.52 -0.85 4.70
C TRP A 121 -8.38 -0.50 3.48
N GLN A 122 -9.70 -0.55 3.61
CA GLN A 122 -10.63 -0.11 2.56
C GLN A 122 -10.52 1.40 2.29
N SER A 123 -10.42 2.20 3.35
CA SER A 123 -10.23 3.65 3.26
C SER A 123 -8.90 4.01 2.58
N ILE A 124 -7.78 3.39 2.95
CA ILE A 124 -6.45 3.63 2.37
C ILE A 124 -6.45 3.33 0.86
N THR A 125 -7.06 2.21 0.48
CA THR A 125 -7.15 1.73 -0.91
C THR A 125 -8.26 2.41 -1.73
N ASN A 126 -9.05 3.30 -1.11
CA ASN A 126 -10.19 4.02 -1.72
C ASN A 126 -11.21 3.10 -2.41
N VAL A 127 -11.35 1.85 -1.97
CA VAL A 127 -12.25 0.87 -2.61
C VAL A 127 -13.73 1.21 -2.42
N GLU A 128 -14.08 1.99 -1.39
CA GLU A 128 -15.44 2.47 -1.16
C GLU A 128 -15.97 3.34 -2.30
N THR A 129 -15.06 3.95 -3.08
CA THR A 129 -15.38 4.78 -4.26
C THR A 129 -15.13 4.07 -5.58
N SER A 130 -14.77 2.78 -5.56
CA SER A 130 -14.34 2.02 -6.72
C SER A 130 -15.43 1.07 -7.23
N ASP A 131 -15.73 1.15 -8.52
CA ASP A 131 -16.67 0.25 -9.21
C ASP A 131 -16.14 -1.20 -9.36
N VAL A 132 -14.90 -1.47 -8.90
CA VAL A 132 -14.31 -2.82 -8.97
C VAL A 132 -15.14 -3.83 -8.19
N LYS A 133 -15.68 -3.43 -7.04
CA LYS A 133 -16.49 -4.29 -6.18
C LYS A 133 -17.70 -4.87 -6.94
N ASP A 134 -18.34 -4.05 -7.77
CA ASP A 134 -19.53 -4.41 -8.53
C ASP A 134 -19.28 -5.51 -9.59
N LYS A 135 -18.01 -5.68 -10.01
CA LYS A 135 -17.61 -6.72 -10.98
C LYS A 135 -17.52 -8.11 -10.36
N TYR A 136 -17.43 -8.23 -9.04
CA TYR A 136 -17.22 -9.51 -8.37
C TYR A 136 -18.32 -10.53 -8.72
N ALA A 137 -19.57 -10.11 -8.64
CA ALA A 137 -20.73 -10.95 -8.97
C ALA A 137 -20.74 -11.44 -10.43
N GLU A 138 -20.14 -10.70 -11.37
CA GLU A 138 -19.97 -11.14 -12.75
C GLU A 138 -18.92 -12.25 -12.84
N PHE A 139 -17.75 -12.06 -12.23
CA PHE A 139 -16.67 -13.05 -12.25
C PHE A 139 -17.06 -14.39 -11.61
N MET A 140 -17.91 -14.36 -10.59
CA MET A 140 -18.40 -15.58 -9.96
C MET A 140 -19.21 -16.48 -10.90
N LYS A 141 -19.81 -15.91 -11.95
CA LYS A 141 -20.57 -16.63 -12.98
C LYS A 141 -19.68 -17.21 -14.09
N MET A 142 -18.42 -16.79 -14.16
CA MET A 142 -17.47 -17.20 -15.19
C MET A 142 -16.61 -18.38 -14.73
N THR A 143 -15.89 -19.01 -15.65
CA THR A 143 -14.90 -20.06 -15.34
C THR A 143 -13.49 -19.51 -15.54
N SER A 144 -12.61 -19.73 -14.57
CA SER A 144 -11.19 -19.35 -14.69
C SER A 144 -10.34 -20.51 -15.20
N PRO A 145 -9.33 -20.27 -16.07
CA PRO A 145 -8.35 -21.29 -16.44
C PRO A 145 -7.48 -21.70 -15.24
N CYS A 146 -7.39 -20.88 -14.19
CA CYS A 146 -6.54 -21.10 -13.04
C CYS A 146 -7.18 -21.97 -11.94
N GLU A 147 -8.47 -22.33 -12.04
CA GLU A 147 -9.22 -22.97 -10.94
C GLU A 147 -8.53 -24.22 -10.37
N LYS A 148 -7.95 -25.06 -11.23
CA LYS A 148 -7.24 -26.28 -10.79
C LYS A 148 -6.01 -25.98 -9.94
N VAL A 149 -5.23 -24.98 -10.34
CA VAL A 149 -4.00 -24.58 -9.62
C VAL A 149 -4.37 -23.88 -8.32
N ILE A 150 -5.39 -23.01 -8.35
CA ILE A 150 -5.91 -22.35 -7.15
C ILE A 150 -6.36 -23.39 -6.12
N ARG A 151 -7.16 -24.39 -6.52
CA ARG A 151 -7.66 -25.43 -5.59
C ARG A 151 -6.56 -26.25 -4.93
N ARG A 152 -5.44 -26.50 -5.62
CA ARG A 152 -4.30 -27.22 -5.05
C ARG A 152 -3.63 -26.43 -3.92
N ASP A 153 -3.67 -25.11 -4.01
CA ASP A 153 -2.88 -24.23 -3.14
C ASP A 153 -3.68 -23.69 -1.95
N ILE A 154 -5.01 -23.80 -1.96
CA ILE A 154 -5.88 -23.32 -0.87
C ILE A 154 -5.62 -24.02 0.45
N SER A 155 -5.43 -25.35 0.45
CA SER A 155 -5.34 -26.12 1.69
C SER A 155 -4.07 -25.85 2.50
N ARG A 156 -3.07 -25.18 1.92
CA ARG A 156 -1.83 -24.78 2.59
C ARG A 156 -1.86 -23.35 3.13
N THR A 157 -2.94 -22.60 2.88
CA THR A 157 -3.09 -21.22 3.33
C THR A 157 -3.79 -21.18 4.68
N TYR A 158 -3.07 -20.77 5.72
CA TYR A 158 -3.60 -20.62 7.09
C TYR A 158 -4.31 -21.87 7.67
N PRO A 159 -3.79 -23.10 7.49
CA PRO A 159 -4.48 -24.33 7.90
C PRO A 159 -4.72 -24.44 9.41
N GLN A 160 -3.97 -23.69 10.21
CA GLN A 160 -4.10 -23.64 11.67
C GLN A 160 -5.28 -22.79 12.16
N TYR A 161 -5.87 -21.95 11.29
CA TYR A 161 -6.95 -21.04 11.67
C TYR A 161 -8.32 -21.67 11.43
N ASP A 162 -9.22 -21.53 12.40
CA ASP A 162 -10.55 -22.16 12.39
C ASP A 162 -11.37 -21.86 11.13
N PHE A 163 -11.20 -20.67 10.55
CA PHE A 163 -11.90 -20.29 9.34
C PHE A 163 -11.43 -21.04 8.08
N PHE A 164 -10.16 -21.45 8.03
CA PHE A 164 -9.54 -22.09 6.86
C PHE A 164 -9.22 -23.59 7.05
N LYS A 165 -9.33 -24.12 8.28
CA LYS A 165 -8.95 -25.51 8.61
C LYS A 165 -9.84 -26.56 7.94
N GLU A 166 -11.12 -26.26 7.73
CA GLU A 166 -12.07 -27.23 7.18
C GLU A 166 -11.88 -27.37 5.67
N LYS A 167 -11.59 -28.59 5.23
CA LYS A 167 -11.43 -28.91 3.81
C LYS A 167 -12.77 -28.70 3.09
N HIS A 168 -12.78 -27.87 2.06
CA HIS A 168 -14.01 -27.44 1.36
C HIS A 168 -15.01 -26.70 2.27
N GLY A 169 -14.55 -26.20 3.42
CA GLY A 169 -15.34 -25.34 4.29
C GLY A 169 -15.46 -23.92 3.73
N LEU A 170 -16.27 -23.11 4.40
CA LEU A 170 -16.61 -21.75 3.94
C LEU A 170 -15.37 -20.89 3.64
N GLY A 171 -14.38 -20.84 4.54
CA GLY A 171 -13.20 -19.99 4.33
C GLY A 171 -12.32 -20.44 3.17
N GLN A 172 -12.22 -21.75 2.91
CA GLN A 172 -11.50 -22.26 1.74
C GLN A 172 -12.22 -21.93 0.43
N GLU A 173 -13.55 -22.01 0.41
CA GLU A 173 -14.34 -21.59 -0.76
C GLU A 173 -14.30 -20.07 -0.96
N SER A 174 -14.33 -19.27 0.11
CA SER A 174 -14.12 -17.82 0.00
C SER A 174 -12.75 -17.46 -0.54
N LEU A 175 -11.71 -18.16 -0.10
CA LEU A 175 -10.36 -18.01 -0.64
C LEU A 175 -10.32 -18.36 -2.13
N PHE A 176 -10.96 -19.45 -2.53
CA PHE A 176 -11.11 -19.83 -3.94
C PHE A 176 -11.78 -18.74 -4.75
N ASN A 177 -12.93 -18.24 -4.29
CA ASN A 177 -13.76 -17.30 -5.01
C ASN A 177 -13.04 -15.98 -5.28
N VAL A 178 -12.40 -15.40 -4.26
CA VAL A 178 -11.67 -14.13 -4.41
C VAL A 178 -10.47 -14.27 -5.35
N ILE A 179 -9.69 -15.34 -5.21
CA ILE A 179 -8.54 -15.60 -6.10
C ILE A 179 -9.01 -15.88 -7.53
N LYS A 180 -10.09 -16.65 -7.70
CA LYS A 180 -10.70 -16.91 -9.00
C LYS A 180 -11.13 -15.59 -9.66
N ALA A 181 -11.85 -14.74 -8.93
CA ALA A 181 -12.29 -13.44 -9.44
C ALA A 181 -11.10 -12.57 -9.87
N TYR A 182 -10.03 -12.52 -9.05
CA TYR A 182 -8.81 -11.80 -9.41
C TYR A 182 -8.16 -12.35 -10.68
N SER A 183 -8.06 -13.67 -10.82
CA SER A 183 -7.45 -14.30 -12.02
C SER A 183 -8.22 -14.00 -13.32
N LEU A 184 -9.51 -13.68 -13.21
CA LEU A 184 -10.35 -13.26 -14.34
C LEU A 184 -10.24 -11.76 -14.61
N TYR A 185 -10.01 -10.97 -13.56
CA TYR A 185 -9.82 -9.52 -13.63
C TYR A 185 -8.49 -9.15 -14.30
N ASP A 186 -7.37 -9.69 -13.80
CA ASP A 186 -6.04 -9.49 -14.39
C ASP A 186 -5.58 -10.80 -15.03
N ARG A 187 -5.90 -11.00 -16.31
CA ARG A 187 -5.55 -12.23 -17.05
C ARG A 187 -4.08 -12.35 -17.39
N GLU A 188 -3.33 -11.25 -17.36
CA GLU A 188 -1.89 -11.25 -17.60
C GLU A 188 -1.17 -11.93 -16.43
N VAL A 189 -1.56 -11.56 -15.20
CA VAL A 189 -1.07 -12.21 -13.97
C VAL A 189 -1.75 -13.57 -13.76
N GLY A 190 -3.07 -13.61 -13.90
CA GLY A 190 -3.89 -14.78 -13.61
C GLY A 190 -3.76 -15.20 -12.14
N TYR A 191 -3.09 -16.32 -11.90
CA TYR A 191 -2.80 -16.82 -10.57
C TYR A 191 -1.29 -16.99 -10.38
N CYS A 192 -0.75 -16.29 -9.38
CA CYS A 192 0.59 -16.56 -8.88
C CYS A 192 0.55 -17.21 -7.50
N GLN A 193 1.38 -18.23 -7.31
CA GLN A 193 1.65 -18.82 -6.01
C GLN A 193 2.10 -17.75 -5.01
N GLY A 194 1.52 -17.76 -3.81
CA GLY A 194 1.77 -16.79 -2.75
C GLY A 194 0.60 -15.83 -2.52
N ILE A 195 -0.15 -15.46 -3.57
CA ILE A 195 -1.27 -14.50 -3.46
C ILE A 195 -2.35 -14.96 -2.49
N ALA A 196 -2.53 -16.27 -2.34
CA ALA A 196 -3.50 -16.86 -1.41
C ALA A 196 -3.28 -16.41 0.05
N PHE A 197 -2.04 -16.20 0.48
CA PHE A 197 -1.77 -15.71 1.83
C PHE A 197 -2.25 -14.26 2.03
N ILE A 198 -2.09 -13.39 1.02
CA ILE A 198 -2.61 -12.02 1.07
C ILE A 198 -4.15 -12.06 1.12
N VAL A 199 -4.78 -12.88 0.27
CA VAL A 199 -6.25 -13.01 0.27
C VAL A 199 -6.78 -13.60 1.57
N GLY A 200 -6.11 -14.61 2.12
CA GLY A 200 -6.47 -15.20 3.41
C GLY A 200 -6.44 -14.17 4.53
N LEU A 201 -5.41 -13.31 4.57
CA LEU A 201 -5.33 -12.22 5.54
C LEU A 201 -6.48 -11.23 5.40
N LEU A 202 -6.83 -10.84 4.16
CA LEU A 202 -7.95 -9.94 3.90
C LEU A 202 -9.28 -10.57 4.36
N LEU A 203 -9.52 -11.84 4.02
CA LEU A 203 -10.75 -12.56 4.39
C LEU A 203 -10.92 -12.77 5.90
N MET A 204 -9.84 -12.72 6.69
CA MET A 204 -9.96 -12.69 8.16
C MET A 204 -10.52 -11.36 8.69
N HIS A 205 -10.52 -10.30 7.89
CA HIS A 205 -10.89 -8.94 8.32
C HIS A 205 -12.10 -8.37 7.57
N MET A 206 -12.43 -8.87 6.38
CA MET A 206 -13.52 -8.34 5.56
C MET A 206 -14.18 -9.43 4.70
N PRO A 207 -15.44 -9.21 4.23
CA PRO A 207 -16.12 -10.14 3.33
C PRO A 207 -15.45 -10.23 1.94
N GLU A 208 -15.91 -11.20 1.13
CA GLU A 208 -15.28 -11.53 -0.16
C GLU A 208 -15.19 -10.37 -1.14
N GLU A 209 -16.26 -9.58 -1.27
CA GLU A 209 -16.33 -8.49 -2.25
C GLU A 209 -15.36 -7.37 -1.90
N GLU A 210 -15.27 -7.01 -0.62
CA GLU A 210 -14.30 -6.05 -0.11
C GLU A 210 -12.87 -6.59 -0.25
N ALA A 211 -12.64 -7.86 0.11
CA ALA A 211 -11.32 -8.49 0.00
C ALA A 211 -10.84 -8.51 -1.47
N PHE A 212 -11.74 -8.80 -2.41
CA PHE A 212 -11.45 -8.71 -3.84
C PHE A 212 -11.09 -7.29 -4.27
N ALA A 213 -11.88 -6.28 -3.89
CA ALA A 213 -11.62 -4.90 -4.26
C ALA A 213 -10.28 -4.38 -3.67
N VAL A 214 -10.00 -4.68 -2.40
CA VAL A 214 -8.75 -4.32 -1.73
C VAL A 214 -7.57 -5.05 -2.38
N LEU A 215 -7.71 -6.34 -2.73
CA LEU A 215 -6.69 -7.08 -3.46
C LEU A 215 -6.38 -6.40 -4.81
N VAL A 216 -7.41 -6.00 -5.57
CA VAL A 216 -7.20 -5.31 -6.85
C VAL A 216 -6.40 -4.02 -6.65
N SER A 217 -6.72 -3.20 -5.64
CA SER A 217 -5.94 -1.98 -5.34
C SER A 217 -4.51 -2.31 -4.92
N ILE A 218 -4.28 -3.31 -4.07
CA ILE A 218 -2.93 -3.78 -3.72
C ILE A 218 -2.14 -4.17 -4.98
N MET A 219 -2.78 -4.88 -5.90
CA MET A 219 -2.14 -5.35 -7.12
C MET A 219 -1.79 -4.20 -8.07
N GLN A 220 -2.67 -3.22 -8.24
CA GLN A 220 -2.46 -2.11 -9.19
C GLN A 220 -1.63 -0.96 -8.59
N ASP A 221 -1.98 -0.51 -7.39
CA ASP A 221 -1.48 0.73 -6.79
C ASP A 221 -0.18 0.51 -6.01
N TYR A 222 0.07 -0.71 -5.53
CA TYR A 222 1.22 -1.05 -4.69
C TYR A 222 2.26 -1.94 -5.40
N LYS A 223 2.21 -1.99 -6.74
CA LYS A 223 3.16 -2.72 -7.60
C LYS A 223 3.22 -4.23 -7.38
N MET A 224 2.27 -4.81 -6.65
CA MET A 224 2.24 -6.25 -6.45
C MET A 224 2.00 -7.00 -7.77
N ARG A 225 1.17 -6.49 -8.69
CA ARG A 225 0.99 -7.14 -10.01
C ARG A 225 2.30 -7.32 -10.77
N ASP A 226 3.18 -6.32 -10.71
CA ASP A 226 4.45 -6.35 -11.41
C ASP A 226 5.40 -7.41 -10.80
N MET A 227 5.26 -7.72 -9.51
CA MET A 227 5.96 -8.83 -8.87
C MET A 227 5.47 -10.20 -9.33
N TYR A 228 4.20 -10.31 -9.71
CA TYR A 228 3.55 -11.58 -10.04
C TYR A 228 3.42 -11.84 -11.55
N LYS A 229 3.90 -10.92 -12.39
CA LYS A 229 3.96 -11.15 -13.84
C LYS A 229 4.79 -12.40 -14.15
N PRO A 230 4.49 -13.12 -15.25
CA PRO A 230 5.15 -14.38 -15.57
C PRO A 230 6.69 -14.32 -15.67
N ASP A 231 7.25 -13.16 -16.04
CA ASP A 231 8.69 -12.96 -16.13
C ASP A 231 9.38 -12.74 -14.78
N MET A 232 8.61 -12.47 -13.71
CA MET A 232 9.09 -12.16 -12.36
C MET A 232 10.14 -11.04 -12.33
N PHE A 233 10.16 -10.15 -13.32
CA PHE A 233 11.24 -9.18 -13.50
C PHE A 233 11.32 -8.23 -12.29
N TYR A 234 10.18 -7.70 -11.86
CA TYR A 234 10.15 -6.76 -10.72
C TYR A 234 10.48 -7.45 -9.39
N LEU A 235 10.10 -8.72 -9.22
CA LEU A 235 10.53 -9.51 -8.07
C LEU A 235 12.06 -9.67 -8.05
N GLY A 236 12.65 -10.05 -9.18
CA GLY A 236 14.11 -10.17 -9.31
C GLY A 236 14.83 -8.86 -9.01
N LEU A 237 14.29 -7.72 -9.47
CA LEU A 237 14.80 -6.40 -9.15
C LEU A 237 14.78 -6.12 -7.65
N CYS A 238 13.65 -6.38 -6.97
CA CYS A 238 13.55 -6.15 -5.53
C CYS A 238 14.48 -7.07 -4.72
N VAL A 239 14.61 -8.33 -5.11
CA VAL A 239 15.55 -9.26 -4.48
C VAL A 239 17.00 -8.78 -4.66
N TYR A 240 17.36 -8.29 -5.84
CA TYR A 240 18.68 -7.72 -6.10
C TYR A 240 18.95 -6.46 -5.27
N GLN A 241 17.97 -5.55 -5.18
CA GLN A 241 18.06 -4.36 -4.33
C GLN A 241 18.28 -4.73 -2.86
N LEU A 242 17.59 -5.76 -2.36
CA LEU A 242 17.80 -6.27 -1.01
C LEU A 242 19.21 -6.87 -0.86
N GLU A 243 19.70 -7.62 -1.85
CA GLU A 243 21.08 -8.13 -1.85
C GLU A 243 22.11 -6.99 -1.74
N CYS A 244 21.93 -5.89 -2.47
CA CYS A 244 22.78 -4.71 -2.35
C CYS A 244 22.73 -4.09 -0.95
N LEU A 245 21.54 -3.95 -0.36
CA LEU A 245 21.40 -3.43 1.01
C LEU A 245 22.13 -4.30 2.04
N ILE A 246 22.05 -5.64 1.90
CA ILE A 246 22.77 -6.59 2.75
C ILE A 246 24.28 -6.45 2.53
N GLN A 247 24.73 -6.36 1.28
CA GLN A 247 26.15 -6.21 0.96
C GLN A 247 26.76 -4.93 1.54
N GLU A 248 26.03 -3.81 1.48
CA GLU A 248 26.52 -2.51 1.95
C GLU A 248 26.50 -2.39 3.48
N ASN A 249 25.44 -2.90 4.14
CA ASN A 249 25.21 -2.64 5.56
C ASN A 249 25.52 -3.85 6.45
N LEU A 250 25.47 -5.07 5.93
CA LEU A 250 25.77 -6.33 6.64
C LEU A 250 26.85 -7.14 5.86
N PRO A 251 28.03 -6.57 5.57
CA PRO A 251 29.01 -7.17 4.66
C PRO A 251 29.56 -8.53 5.14
N ASP A 252 29.60 -8.75 6.44
CA ASP A 252 30.05 -10.03 7.02
C ASP A 252 29.03 -11.14 6.76
N LEU A 253 27.74 -10.83 6.96
CA LEU A 253 26.63 -11.72 6.68
C LEU A 253 26.54 -12.02 5.18
N TYR A 254 26.71 -11.00 4.34
CA TYR A 254 26.77 -11.19 2.88
C TYR A 254 27.88 -12.16 2.48
N ARG A 255 29.10 -12.00 3.02
CA ARG A 255 30.23 -12.89 2.73
C ARG A 255 29.97 -14.31 3.22
N HIS A 256 29.36 -14.47 4.40
CA HIS A 256 28.96 -15.76 4.93
C HIS A 256 27.93 -16.47 4.05
N PHE A 257 26.87 -15.76 3.64
CA PHE A 257 25.89 -16.30 2.68
C PHE A 257 26.56 -16.71 1.37
N ARG A 258 27.53 -15.94 0.87
CA ARG A 258 28.28 -16.31 -0.33
C ARG A 258 29.15 -17.56 -0.14
N SER A 259 29.82 -17.72 1.01
CA SER A 259 30.59 -18.94 1.28
C SER A 259 29.71 -20.18 1.43
N GLU A 260 28.49 -20.01 1.95
CA GLU A 260 27.49 -21.05 2.09
C GLU A 260 26.65 -21.28 0.80
N ASN A 261 26.98 -20.59 -0.31
CA ASN A 261 26.25 -20.63 -1.58
C ASN A 261 24.75 -20.27 -1.46
N ILE A 262 24.42 -19.37 -0.54
CA ILE A 262 23.07 -18.84 -0.34
C ILE A 262 22.89 -17.61 -1.21
N HIS A 263 21.90 -17.66 -2.10
CA HIS A 263 21.45 -16.51 -2.86
C HIS A 263 20.24 -15.87 -2.17
N THR A 264 20.18 -14.54 -2.15
CA THR A 264 19.07 -13.78 -1.54
C THR A 264 17.71 -14.23 -2.05
N SER A 265 17.61 -14.63 -3.32
CA SER A 265 16.37 -15.14 -3.93
C SER A 265 15.84 -16.41 -3.27
N MET A 266 16.69 -17.22 -2.64
CA MET A 266 16.28 -18.48 -2.01
C MET A 266 15.29 -18.21 -0.88
N PHE A 267 15.55 -17.20 -0.04
CA PHE A 267 14.69 -16.87 1.10
C PHE A 267 13.81 -15.64 0.88
N ALA A 268 14.30 -14.60 0.20
CA ALA A 268 13.61 -13.31 0.14
C ALA A 268 12.43 -13.30 -0.83
N SER A 269 12.39 -14.21 -1.81
CA SER A 269 11.29 -14.24 -2.79
C SER A 269 9.93 -14.37 -2.09
N SER A 270 9.81 -15.23 -1.07
CA SER A 270 8.58 -15.45 -0.31
C SER A 270 8.15 -14.19 0.47
N TRP A 271 9.11 -13.43 0.99
CA TRP A 271 8.87 -12.21 1.75
C TRP A 271 8.11 -11.17 0.94
N PHE A 272 8.54 -10.96 -0.30
CA PHE A 272 7.89 -10.03 -1.23
C PHE A 272 6.55 -10.56 -1.73
N ILE A 273 6.51 -11.79 -2.28
CA ILE A 273 5.31 -12.32 -2.93
C ILE A 273 4.19 -12.71 -1.95
N THR A 274 4.44 -12.68 -0.64
CA THR A 274 3.39 -12.90 0.36
C THR A 274 3.26 -11.74 1.34
N LEU A 275 4.09 -10.70 1.24
CA LEU A 275 4.19 -9.64 2.24
C LEU A 275 4.42 -10.22 3.65
N PHE A 276 5.34 -11.18 3.76
CA PHE A 276 5.65 -11.98 4.96
C PHE A 276 4.50 -12.83 5.53
N SER A 277 3.36 -12.92 4.85
CA SER A 277 2.14 -13.56 5.36
C SER A 277 2.26 -15.06 5.65
N ASN A 278 3.24 -15.74 5.05
CA ASN A 278 3.54 -17.15 5.30
C ASN A 278 4.77 -17.38 6.21
N GLN A 279 5.41 -16.32 6.69
CA GLN A 279 6.65 -16.37 7.47
C GLN A 279 6.42 -15.89 8.91
N LEU A 280 5.67 -14.80 9.06
CA LEU A 280 5.47 -14.17 10.35
C LEU A 280 4.19 -14.64 11.03
N PRO A 281 4.14 -14.62 12.38
CA PRO A 281 2.89 -14.74 13.13
C PRO A 281 1.84 -13.72 12.67
N LEU A 282 0.56 -14.11 12.69
CA LEU A 282 -0.54 -13.30 12.13
C LEU A 282 -0.61 -11.87 12.68
N ASN A 283 -0.32 -11.65 13.96
CA ASN A 283 -0.28 -10.31 14.54
C ASN A 283 0.75 -9.41 13.83
N LEU A 284 1.95 -9.94 13.55
CA LEU A 284 2.97 -9.23 12.80
C LEU A 284 2.60 -9.06 11.33
N VAL A 285 1.98 -10.07 10.71
CA VAL A 285 1.46 -9.97 9.33
C VAL A 285 0.45 -8.83 9.20
N CYS A 286 -0.48 -8.70 10.16
CA CYS A 286 -1.42 -7.58 10.18
C CYS A 286 -0.70 -6.23 10.29
N ARG A 287 0.34 -6.13 11.13
CA ARG A 287 1.16 -4.90 11.25
C ARG A 287 1.93 -4.61 9.97
N THR A 288 2.48 -5.63 9.32
CA THR A 288 3.12 -5.51 8.00
C THR A 288 2.14 -4.96 6.98
N MET A 289 0.90 -5.47 6.92
CA MET A 289 -0.13 -4.98 6.02
C MET A 289 -0.55 -3.53 6.33
N ASP A 290 -0.71 -3.17 7.62
CA ASP A 290 -1.00 -1.79 8.04
C ASP A 290 0.04 -0.81 7.49
N LEU A 291 1.33 -1.14 7.67
CA LEU A 291 2.46 -0.32 7.22
C LEU A 291 2.58 -0.32 5.70
N PHE A 292 2.47 -1.49 5.06
CA PHE A 292 2.55 -1.64 3.61
C PHE A 292 1.50 -0.81 2.89
N LEU A 293 0.25 -0.82 3.36
CA LEU A 293 -0.81 0.02 2.78
C LEU A 293 -0.56 1.52 3.00
N SER A 294 0.05 1.88 4.13
CA SER A 294 0.34 3.28 4.48
C SER A 294 1.54 3.89 3.74
N GLU A 295 2.57 3.08 3.50
CA GLU A 295 3.91 3.54 3.08
C GLU A 295 4.46 2.83 1.85
N GLY A 296 3.87 1.72 1.41
CA GLY A 296 4.23 1.00 0.20
C GLY A 296 5.33 -0.05 0.37
N MET A 297 5.91 -0.45 -0.76
CA MET A 297 6.83 -1.59 -0.88
C MET A 297 8.11 -1.44 -0.05
N GLU A 298 8.57 -0.21 0.21
CA GLU A 298 9.76 0.04 1.04
C GLU A 298 9.66 -0.60 2.43
N VAL A 299 8.45 -0.76 2.96
CA VAL A 299 8.20 -1.45 4.24
C VAL A 299 8.74 -2.88 4.20
N ILE A 300 8.56 -3.59 3.09
CA ILE A 300 8.98 -4.99 2.95
C ILE A 300 10.50 -5.10 2.98
N PHE A 301 11.20 -4.15 2.35
CA PHE A 301 12.65 -4.04 2.45
C PHE A 301 13.11 -3.76 3.87
N ARG A 302 12.50 -2.78 4.56
CA ARG A 302 12.87 -2.41 5.93
C ARG A 302 12.66 -3.57 6.91
N ILE A 303 11.54 -4.29 6.79
CA ILE A 303 11.26 -5.46 7.63
C ILE A 303 12.25 -6.59 7.32
N GLY A 304 12.46 -6.92 6.04
CA GLY A 304 13.40 -7.97 5.65
C GLY A 304 14.83 -7.68 6.10
N PHE A 305 15.29 -6.44 5.93
CA PHE A 305 16.60 -5.99 6.41
C PHE A 305 16.71 -6.05 7.93
N ALA A 306 15.71 -5.52 8.66
CA ALA A 306 15.72 -5.53 10.12
C ALA A 306 15.72 -6.96 10.69
N LEU A 307 15.00 -7.90 10.06
CA LEU A 307 15.02 -9.31 10.45
C LEU A 307 16.43 -9.92 10.31
N LEU A 308 17.14 -9.61 9.22
CA LEU A 308 18.51 -10.06 9.01
C LEU A 308 19.49 -9.43 10.00
N GLU A 309 19.32 -8.15 10.31
CA GLU A 309 20.15 -7.43 11.29
C GLU A 309 19.95 -8.00 12.70
N ILE A 310 18.70 -8.22 13.13
CA ILE A 310 18.37 -8.76 14.45
C ILE A 310 18.97 -10.17 14.62
N HIS A 311 18.90 -11.02 13.59
CA HIS A 311 19.36 -12.41 13.65
C HIS A 311 20.79 -12.60 13.12
N GLN A 312 21.51 -11.52 12.81
CA GLN A 312 22.84 -11.60 12.17
C GLN A 312 23.78 -12.53 12.93
N THR A 313 23.86 -12.37 14.26
CA THR A 313 24.77 -13.18 15.10
C THR A 313 24.44 -14.67 15.04
N GLU A 314 23.15 -15.03 14.98
CA GLU A 314 22.71 -16.42 14.88
C GLU A 314 23.00 -16.96 13.47
N LEU A 315 22.62 -16.23 12.43
CA LEU A 315 22.80 -16.63 11.03
C LEU A 315 24.28 -16.87 10.67
N MET A 316 25.20 -16.10 11.26
CA MET A 316 26.65 -16.27 11.07
C MET A 316 27.19 -17.61 11.61
N LEU A 317 26.44 -18.31 12.47
CA LEU A 317 26.84 -19.60 13.06
C LEU A 317 26.24 -20.80 12.32
N LEU A 318 25.29 -20.55 11.41
CA LEU A 318 24.51 -21.59 10.76
C LEU A 318 25.11 -22.00 9.41
N SER A 319 24.92 -23.27 9.06
CA SER A 319 25.20 -23.82 7.73
C SER A 319 24.09 -23.44 6.75
N MET A 320 24.32 -23.64 5.45
CA MET A 320 23.30 -23.43 4.42
C MET A 320 21.93 -24.04 4.76
N GLU A 321 21.89 -25.31 5.17
CA GLU A 321 20.63 -26.00 5.43
C GLU A 321 19.87 -25.39 6.62
N ASP A 322 20.59 -24.93 7.64
CA ASP A 322 19.99 -24.37 8.85
C ASP A 322 19.54 -22.93 8.65
N ILE A 323 20.29 -22.13 7.87
CA ILE A 323 19.88 -20.79 7.46
C ILE A 323 18.55 -20.87 6.71
N LEU A 324 18.41 -21.84 5.81
CA LEU A 324 17.16 -22.05 5.07
C LEU A 324 16.03 -22.69 5.90
N LYS A 325 16.24 -23.03 7.18
CA LYS A 325 15.16 -23.44 8.09
C LYS A 325 14.72 -22.31 9.01
N VAL A 326 15.64 -21.45 9.42
CA VAL A 326 15.37 -20.32 10.32
C VAL A 326 14.73 -19.15 9.57
N THR A 327 14.99 -19.04 8.26
CA THR A 327 14.49 -17.95 7.42
C THR A 327 13.14 -18.28 6.74
N PHE A 328 12.54 -19.45 7.01
CA PHE A 328 11.40 -20.03 6.26
C PHE A 328 10.20 -20.49 7.10
#